data_AF-A0A841D9P9-F1
#
_entry.id   AF-A0A841D9P9-F1
#
_cell.length_a   1.000
_cell.length_b   1.000
_cell.length_c   1.000
_cell.angle_alpha   90.00
_cell.angle_beta   90.00
_cell.angle_gamma   90.00
#
_symmetry.space_group_name_H-M   'P 1'
#
loop_
_entity.id
_entity.type
_entity.pdbx_description
1 polymer ?
#
loop_
_entity_poly.entity_id
_entity_poly.type
_entity_poly.pdbx_seq_one_letter_code
_entity_poly.pdbx_strand_id
1 'polypeptide(L)' 'MSAASPEHLLAMKVLAARRRDTGDIRTLVERLTLGSVDTVLALCTEIFPDEPVPDRARPMLEYLFDES' A
#
# COMPACT_ATOMS: atom_id res chain seq x y z
N MET A 1 22.71 -8.12 2.61
CA MET A 1 21.45 -7.46 3.01
C MET A 1 20.34 -8.05 2.16
N SER A 2 19.30 -8.62 2.77
CA SER A 2 18.09 -8.96 2.01
C SER A 2 17.31 -7.68 1.80
N ALA A 3 16.98 -7.36 0.55
CA ALA A 3 16.00 -6.31 0.30
C ALA A 3 14.64 -6.76 0.87
N ALA A 4 13.85 -5.81 1.37
CA ALA A 4 12.47 -6.10 1.75
C ALA A 4 11.68 -6.61 0.53
N SER A 5 10.73 -7.53 0.77
CA SER A 5 9.87 -8.01 -0.31
C SER A 5 8.99 -6.87 -0.84
N PRO A 6 8.48 -6.97 -2.09
CA PRO A 6 7.58 -5.94 -2.64
C PRO A 6 6.34 -5.69 -1.76
N GLU A 7 5.82 -6.72 -1.11
CA GLU A 7 4.70 -6.64 -0.16
C GLU A 7 5.06 -5.81 1.07
N HIS A 8 6.23 -6.09 1.66
CA HIS A 8 6.75 -5.28 2.77
C HIS A 8 6.95 -3.82 2.37
N LEU A 9 7.50 -3.56 1.19
CA LEU A 9 7.71 -2.19 0.70
C LEU A 9 6.37 -1.47 0.47
N LEU A 10 5.38 -2.17 -0.08
CA LEU A 10 4.04 -1.61 -0.27
C LEU A 10 3.43 -1.25 1.09
N ALA A 11 3.42 -2.19 2.03
CA ALA A 11 2.86 -1.99 3.35
C ALA A 11 3.55 -0.83 4.08
N MET A 12 4.89 -0.73 4.04
CA MET A 12 5.63 0.40 4.62
C MET A 12 5.21 1.75 4.01
N LYS A 13 5.00 1.81 2.69
CA LYS A 13 4.60 3.04 2.00
C LYS A 13 3.16 3.43 2.31
N VAL A 14 2.26 2.46 2.38
CA VAL A 14 0.85 2.67 2.75
C VAL A 14 0.76 3.15 4.20
N LEU A 15 1.50 2.56 5.13
CA LEU A 15 1.59 3.01 6.52
C LEU A 15 2.22 4.40 6.65
N ALA A 16 3.20 4.73 5.82
CA ALA A 16 3.75 6.08 5.77
C ALA A 16 2.71 7.09 5.24
N ALA A 17 1.85 6.68 4.29
CA ALA A 17 0.77 7.47 3.67
C ALA A 17 1.20 8.89 3.25
N ARG A 18 2.37 9.02 2.61
CA ARG A 18 2.89 10.31 2.15
C ARG A 18 2.56 10.50 0.67
N ARG A 19 2.17 11.73 0.29
CA ARG A 19 1.86 12.08 -1.12
C ARG A 19 2.97 11.76 -2.11
N ARG A 20 4.23 11.77 -1.69
CA ARG A 20 5.38 11.44 -2.55
C ARG A 20 5.50 9.94 -2.86
N ASP A 21 4.90 9.08 -2.04
CA ASP A 21 4.99 7.63 -2.19
C ASP A 21 3.89 7.08 -3.13
N THR A 22 2.98 7.91 -3.64
CA THR A 22 1.83 7.48 -4.46
C THR A 22 2.24 6.77 -5.76
N GLY A 23 3.28 7.25 -6.45
CA GLY A 23 3.79 6.60 -7.67
C GLY A 23 4.39 5.22 -7.40
N ASP A 24 5.10 5.08 -6.28
CA ASP A 24 5.66 3.80 -5.85
C ASP A 24 4.57 2.83 -5.41
N ILE A 25 3.56 3.32 -4.68
CA ILE A 25 2.39 2.52 -4.27
C ILE A 25 1.67 1.99 -5.50
N ARG A 26 1.41 2.83 -6.51
CA ARG A 26 0.80 2.42 -7.79
C ARG A 26 1.61 1.32 -8.46
N THR A 27 2.92 1.53 -8.62
CA THR A 27 3.83 0.56 -9.24
C THR A 27 3.81 -0.80 -8.52
N LEU A 28 3.76 -0.78 -7.19
CA LEU A 28 3.74 -2.00 -6.38
C LEU A 28 2.38 -2.70 -6.43
N VAL A 29 1.27 -1.96 -6.41
CA VAL A 29 -0.09 -2.50 -6.57
C VAL A 29 -0.23 -3.22 -7.91
N GLU A 30 0.24 -2.60 -9.00
CA GLU A 30 0.24 -3.18 -10.34
C GLU A 30 1.13 -4.43 -10.41
N ARG A 31 2.36 -4.36 -9.88
CA ARG A 31 3.31 -5.48 -9.85
C ARG A 31 2.79 -6.67 -9.06
N LEU A 32 2.07 -6.42 -7.96
CA LEU A 32 1.49 -7.43 -7.09
C LEU A 32 0.09 -7.87 -7.54
N THR A 33 -0.44 -7.30 -8.63
CA THR A 33 -1.77 -7.61 -9.17
C THR A 33 -2.90 -7.44 -8.16
N LEU A 34 -2.79 -6.43 -7.29
CA LEU A 34 -3.80 -6.17 -6.25
C LEU A 34 -4.99 -5.42 -6.84
N GLY A 35 -6.17 -6.05 -6.81
CA GLY A 35 -7.35 -5.58 -7.53
C GLY A 35 -8.28 -4.63 -6.77
N SER A 36 -8.00 -4.32 -5.50
CA SER A 36 -8.85 -3.42 -4.73
C SER A 36 -8.12 -2.75 -3.56
N VAL A 37 -8.67 -1.63 -3.09
CA VAL A 37 -8.23 -0.95 -1.87
C VAL A 37 -8.24 -1.91 -0.68
N ASP A 38 -9.28 -2.73 -0.52
CA ASP A 38 -9.40 -3.65 0.60
C ASP A 38 -8.34 -4.76 0.56
N THR A 39 -7.96 -5.23 -0.63
CA THR A 39 -6.84 -6.19 -0.78
C THR A 39 -5.51 -5.57 -0.33
N VAL A 40 -5.26 -4.30 -0.67
CA VAL A 40 -4.05 -3.59 -0.24
C VAL A 40 -4.04 -3.41 1.28
N LEU A 41 -5.18 -3.07 1.87
CA LEU A 41 -5.29 -2.88 3.32
C LEU A 41 -5.15 -4.21 4.08
N ALA A 42 -5.75 -5.29 3.58
CA ALA A 42 -5.58 -6.63 4.15
C ALA A 42 -4.10 -7.04 4.16
N LEU A 43 -3.37 -6.80 3.05
CA LEU A 43 -1.94 -7.05 2.98
C LEU A 43 -1.15 -6.25 4.04
N CYS A 44 -1.52 -4.98 4.28
CA CYS A 44 -0.87 -4.18 5.32
C CYS A 44 -1.06 -4.80 6.70
N THR A 45 -2.27 -5.28 7.01
CA THR A 45 -2.58 -5.98 8.27
C THR A 45 -1.86 -7.33 8.39
N GLU A 46 -1.65 -8.05 7.29
CA GLU A 46 -0.89 -9.31 7.29
C GLU A 46 0.61 -9.06 7.56
N ILE A 47 1.18 -8.01 6.99
CA ILE A 47 2.62 -7.69 7.11
C ILE A 47 2.93 -6.99 8.44
N PHE A 48 2.10 -6.05 8.87
CA PHE A 48 2.27 -5.27 10.10
C PHE A 48 1.00 -5.35 10.97
N PRO A 49 0.73 -6.51 11.60
CA PRO A 49 -0.50 -6.73 12.36
C PRO A 49 -0.68 -5.80 13.57
N ASP A 50 0.43 -5.31 14.12
CA ASP A 50 0.43 -4.43 15.29
C ASP A 50 0.44 -2.93 14.92
N GLU A 51 0.53 -2.60 13.63
CA GLU A 51 0.55 -1.21 13.15
C GLU A 51 -0.79 -0.85 12.49
N PRO A 52 -1.59 0.04 13.09
CA PRO A 52 -2.85 0.46 12.48
C PRO A 52 -2.58 1.25 11.20
N VAL A 53 -3.33 0.95 10.15
CA VAL A 53 -3.26 1.72 8.90
C VAL A 53 -3.81 3.13 9.15
N PRO A 54 -3.09 4.21 8.78
CA PRO A 54 -3.58 5.57 8.99
C PRO A 54 -4.89 5.86 8.23
N ASP A 55 -5.79 6.63 8.84
CA ASP A 55 -7.09 6.99 8.24
C ASP A 55 -6.97 7.58 6.82
N ARG A 56 -5.89 8.32 6.56
CA ARG A 56 -5.62 8.96 5.25
C ARG A 56 -5.16 7.98 4.15
N ALA A 57 -4.80 6.75 4.50
CA ALA A 57 -4.30 5.78 3.53
C ALA A 57 -5.43 5.27 2.61
N ARG A 58 -6.61 5.02 3.15
CA ARG A 58 -7.79 4.59 2.38
C ARG A 58 -8.17 5.58 1.28
N PRO A 59 -8.45 6.88 1.55
CA PRO A 59 -8.82 7.83 0.50
C PRO A 59 -7.70 8.06 -0.52
N MET A 60 -6.43 7.92 -0.10
CA MET A 60 -5.30 7.95 -1.03
C MET A 60 -5.32 6.75 -1.99
N LEU A 61 -5.58 5.55 -1.48
CA LEU A 61 -5.70 4.34 -2.29
C LEU A 61 -6.91 4.40 -3.21
N GLU A 62 -8.08 4.81 -2.71
CA GLU A 62 -9.30 5.02 -3.51
C GLU A 62 -9.03 5.93 -4.70
N TYR A 63 -8.38 7.07 -4.47
CA TYR A 63 -7.95 7.97 -5.55
C TYR A 63 -7.01 7.29 -6.57
N LEU A 64 -6.10 6.41 -6.13
CA LEU A 64 -5.21 5.69 -7.05
C LEU A 64 -5.97 4.69 -7.92
N PHE A 65 -6.94 3.97 -7.35
CA PHE A 65 -7.76 2.99 -8.05
C PHE A 65 -8.76 3.66 -9.01
N ASP A 66 -9.27 4.85 -8.69
CA ASP A 66 -10.19 5.61 -9.56
C ASP A 66 -9.49 6.21 -10.81
N GLU A 67 -8.19 6.49 -10.72
CA GLU A 67 -7.40 7.07 -11.82
C GLU A 67 -6.79 6.01 -12.78
N SER A 68 -7.21 4.74 -12.68
CA SER A 68 -6.62 3.60 -13.40
C SER A 68 -7.49 3.04 -14.52
#